data_AF-A0A239MWK2-F1
#
_entry.id   AF-A0A239MWK2-F1
#
_cell.length_a   1.000
_cell.length_b   1.000
_cell.length_c   1.000
_cell.angle_alpha   90.00
_cell.angle_beta   90.00
_cell.angle_gamma   90.00
#
_symmetry.space_group_name_H-M   'P 1'
#
loop_
_entity.id
_entity.type
_entity.pdbx_description
1 polymer ?
#
loop_
_entity_poly.entity_id
_entity_poly.type
_entity_poly.pdbx_seq_one_letter_code
_entity_poly.pdbx_strand_id
1 'polypeptide(L)'
;MPLVNPGVPMTFEIDLPLDADPRRDAEAARLAGALTEVGNERFLRAVLRDPARIHHRSTESLCGRPTDAPEVTEPTSSLLLRALHTAFTAHLPLSLSPDVLWYTVVHEVAVHVRLNSSAYAGLFTRTPGHRQSILVRDDRAPEDWERSVNLVRDPLRALIGDDTAELFLPVFSTTTPADATAALVALMDVVSPYYRFRWRTLCGIPRIRLEGTEEDWRLLAARARELAGRFEGLRPYFRGLQPVLDAIAATPSGRGVDEEFWRSLYKYRSESGGSWVTGWINAFFAHRYTDDGPVPKDAFGPGPSDELHFPSHVSRVPFRWETLAGTFDMAFLGGALGLERDGAWLRPRLGNAVVELLPQTERHDERLPEPWSLADVQRLTGCPEARLLDTIGTVTHQGAVLRADLAIDLGGICVVRGADGDWHLGDLISDDGEIQCWQNAGPDLGEALRIL
;
A
#
# COMPACT_ATOMS: atom_id res chain seq x y z
N MET A 1 29.15 6.37 43.85
CA MET A 1 28.63 4.98 43.85
C MET A 1 29.47 4.17 42.87
N PRO A 2 29.81 2.90 43.14
CA PRO A 2 30.52 2.09 42.16
C PRO A 2 29.60 1.80 40.97
N LEU A 3 30.17 1.86 39.76
CA LEU A 3 29.48 1.44 38.55
C LEU A 3 29.17 -0.05 38.66
N VAL A 4 27.89 -0.40 38.57
CA VAL A 4 27.45 -1.80 38.53
C VAL A 4 27.96 -2.40 37.22
N ASN A 5 28.70 -3.50 37.35
CA ASN A 5 29.20 -4.29 36.23
C ASN A 5 28.01 -4.66 35.32
N PRO A 6 28.05 -4.41 33.99
CA PRO A 6 26.95 -4.81 33.11
C PRO A 6 26.92 -6.33 33.04
N GLY A 7 26.07 -6.94 33.88
CA GLY A 7 25.77 -8.35 33.82
C GLY A 7 25.28 -8.69 32.42
N VAL A 8 25.61 -9.90 31.96
CA VAL A 8 25.09 -10.44 30.68
C VAL A 8 23.58 -10.21 30.67
N PRO A 9 23.02 -9.49 29.67
CA PRO A 9 21.61 -9.17 29.67
C PRO A 9 20.83 -10.49 29.69
N MET A 10 19.96 -10.65 30.69
CA MET A 10 19.11 -11.84 30.75
C MET A 10 18.13 -11.77 29.58
N THR A 11 18.09 -12.84 28.81
CA THR A 11 17.25 -12.97 27.62
C THR A 11 16.48 -14.29 27.69
N PHE A 12 15.18 -14.23 27.38
CA PHE A 12 14.34 -15.41 27.22
C PHE A 12 14.03 -15.59 25.73
N GLU A 13 14.44 -16.72 25.15
CA GLU A 13 14.19 -17.03 23.74
C GLU A 13 12.99 -17.97 23.61
N ILE A 14 12.14 -17.68 22.63
CA ILE A 14 10.94 -18.43 22.28
C ILE A 14 11.14 -18.95 20.86
N ASP A 15 11.28 -20.26 20.71
CA ASP A 15 11.23 -20.92 19.41
C ASP A 15 9.78 -21.17 19.00
N LEU A 16 9.38 -20.64 17.84
CA LEU A 16 8.10 -20.91 17.18
C LEU A 16 8.41 -21.64 15.87
N PRO A 17 8.82 -22.93 15.93
CA PRO A 17 9.29 -23.64 14.76
C PRO A 17 8.27 -23.58 13.64
N LEU A 18 8.68 -22.98 12.52
CA LEU A 18 7.98 -23.10 11.24
C LEU A 18 8.28 -24.49 10.69
N ASP A 19 7.34 -25.06 9.92
CA ASP A 19 7.52 -26.33 9.22
C ASP A 19 8.89 -26.39 8.51
N ALA A 20 9.74 -27.34 8.87
CA ALA A 20 11.14 -27.42 8.41
C ALA A 20 11.23 -27.78 6.91
N ASP A 21 11.99 -26.99 6.14
CA ASP A 21 12.17 -27.15 4.70
C ASP A 21 13.41 -26.36 4.23
N PRO A 22 14.52 -27.04 3.86
CA PRO A 22 15.79 -26.38 3.51
C PRO A 22 15.72 -25.40 2.35
N ARG A 23 14.67 -25.45 1.52
CA ARG A 23 14.49 -24.50 0.40
C ARG A 23 13.92 -23.15 0.86
N ARG A 24 13.29 -23.09 2.05
CA ARG A 24 12.78 -21.85 2.66
C ARG A 24 13.92 -21.01 3.24
N ASP A 25 14.81 -21.66 3.96
CA ASP A 25 15.96 -21.02 4.62
C ASP A 25 16.89 -20.36 3.58
N ALA A 26 17.13 -21.04 2.45
CA ALA A 26 17.92 -20.51 1.35
C ALA A 26 17.24 -19.33 0.61
N GLU A 27 15.91 -19.29 0.53
CA GLU A 27 15.20 -18.23 -0.20
C GLU A 27 15.11 -16.92 0.59
N ALA A 28 14.94 -17.00 1.92
CA ALA A 28 15.01 -15.82 2.78
C ALA A 28 16.36 -15.09 2.64
N ALA A 29 17.44 -15.81 2.34
CA ALA A 29 18.75 -15.25 2.03
C ALA A 29 18.87 -14.68 0.60
N ARG A 30 18.05 -15.13 -0.36
CA ARG A 30 18.08 -14.69 -1.78
C ARG A 30 17.25 -13.44 -2.03
N LEU A 31 16.07 -13.31 -1.41
CA LEU A 31 15.23 -12.10 -1.49
C LEU A 31 15.97 -10.84 -0.99
N ALA A 32 17.05 -11.01 -0.23
CA ALA A 32 17.92 -9.93 0.21
C ALA A 32 18.77 -9.27 -0.91
N GLY A 33 18.62 -9.58 -2.22
CA GLY A 33 19.16 -8.68 -3.27
C GLY A 33 19.12 -9.08 -4.78
N ALA A 34 18.09 -8.70 -5.56
CA ALA A 34 18.05 -8.79 -7.06
C ALA A 34 16.96 -7.92 -7.81
N LEU A 35 17.26 -7.17 -8.93
CA LEU A 35 16.36 -6.32 -9.81
C LEU A 35 16.93 -5.99 -11.25
N THR A 36 16.14 -5.61 -12.32
CA THR A 36 16.47 -4.76 -13.56
C THR A 36 15.40 -4.73 -14.74
N GLU A 37 15.53 -3.86 -15.81
CA GLU A 37 14.41 -3.38 -16.73
C GLU A 37 14.71 -2.89 -18.21
N VAL A 38 13.68 -2.48 -19.02
CA VAL A 38 13.65 -2.02 -20.47
C VAL A 38 12.54 -0.94 -20.92
N GLY A 39 11.26 -1.28 -21.27
CA GLY A 39 10.06 -0.38 -21.38
C GLY A 39 8.69 -0.92 -21.94
N ASN A 40 7.70 -1.43 -21.15
CA ASN A 40 6.37 -1.99 -21.60
C ASN A 40 5.12 -1.11 -21.31
N GLU A 41 5.34 0.11 -20.85
CA GLU A 41 4.33 0.94 -20.18
C GLU A 41 3.17 1.43 -21.08
N ARG A 42 3.44 1.71 -22.35
CA ARG A 42 2.47 2.28 -23.32
C ARG A 42 1.25 1.36 -23.54
N PHE A 43 1.46 0.04 -23.52
CA PHE A 43 0.38 -0.95 -23.63
C PHE A 43 -0.54 -0.94 -22.39
N LEU A 44 0.04 -0.84 -21.19
CA LEU A 44 -0.71 -0.85 -19.94
C LEU A 44 -1.51 0.45 -19.73
N ARG A 45 -0.95 1.61 -20.14
CA ARG A 45 -1.69 2.89 -20.15
C ARG A 45 -2.87 2.90 -21.12
N ALA A 46 -2.84 2.13 -22.21
CA ALA A 46 -4.00 1.99 -23.12
C ALA A 46 -5.15 1.15 -22.53
N VAL A 47 -4.87 0.34 -21.50
CA VAL A 47 -5.85 -0.51 -20.80
C VAL A 47 -6.47 0.20 -19.58
N LEU A 48 -5.73 1.13 -18.95
CA LEU A 48 -6.09 1.82 -17.71
C LEU A 48 -6.45 3.29 -18.00
N ARG A 49 -7.70 3.69 -17.72
CA ARG A 49 -8.30 4.92 -18.28
C ARG A 49 -7.93 6.25 -17.60
N ASP A 50 -7.09 6.27 -16.57
CA ASP A 50 -6.75 7.47 -15.77
C ASP A 50 -5.23 7.67 -15.58
N PRO A 51 -4.72 8.91 -15.37
CA PRO A 51 -3.28 9.22 -15.35
C PRO A 51 -2.61 9.12 -13.96
N ALA A 52 -1.38 8.58 -13.92
CA ALA A 52 -0.53 8.50 -12.72
C ALA A 52 0.98 8.70 -13.03
N ARG A 53 1.78 9.10 -12.02
CA ARG A 53 3.25 9.23 -12.08
C ARG A 53 3.92 8.11 -11.28
N ILE A 54 4.69 7.27 -11.96
CA ILE A 54 5.35 6.08 -11.40
C ILE A 54 6.86 6.38 -11.30
N HIS A 55 7.51 5.99 -10.20
CA HIS A 55 8.95 6.19 -10.00
C HIS A 55 9.82 4.91 -10.24
N HIS A 56 9.25 3.70 -10.44
CA HIS A 56 9.95 2.44 -10.84
C HIS A 56 8.99 1.29 -11.26
N ARG A 57 9.46 0.25 -11.99
CA ARG A 57 8.72 -0.95 -12.51
C ARG A 57 9.63 -2.24 -12.49
N SER A 58 9.28 -3.37 -13.14
CA SER A 58 10.03 -4.65 -12.98
C SER A 58 10.24 -5.60 -14.18
N THR A 59 9.43 -5.56 -15.24
CA THR A 59 9.88 -6.03 -16.57
C THR A 59 9.03 -5.42 -17.67
N GLU A 60 9.63 -5.40 -18.86
CA GLU A 60 9.54 -4.18 -19.63
C GLU A 60 9.83 -4.41 -21.12
N SER A 61 10.24 -5.59 -21.56
CA SER A 61 10.59 -5.84 -22.97
C SER A 61 9.36 -6.09 -23.86
N LEU A 62 9.08 -5.18 -24.80
CA LEU A 62 8.12 -5.37 -25.89
C LEU A 62 8.79 -5.07 -27.25
N CYS A 63 8.85 -6.06 -28.16
CA CYS A 63 9.39 -5.86 -29.51
C CYS A 63 8.30 -5.38 -30.48
N GLY A 64 8.24 -4.07 -30.70
CA GLY A 64 7.44 -3.41 -31.74
C GLY A 64 8.30 -2.48 -32.61
N ARG A 65 7.70 -1.84 -33.63
CA ARG A 65 8.37 -0.73 -34.30
C ARG A 65 8.31 0.51 -33.39
N PRO A 66 9.45 1.16 -33.06
CA PRO A 66 9.41 2.41 -32.33
C PRO A 66 8.63 3.44 -33.15
N THR A 67 7.76 4.18 -32.48
CA THR A 67 6.85 5.15 -33.09
C THR A 67 6.80 6.39 -32.20
N ASP A 68 7.53 7.42 -32.61
CA ASP A 68 7.67 8.69 -31.88
C ASP A 68 6.41 9.59 -31.99
N ALA A 69 5.37 9.12 -32.70
CA ALA A 69 4.07 9.78 -32.80
C ALA A 69 3.17 9.43 -31.58
N PRO A 70 2.70 10.44 -30.80
CA PRO A 70 1.87 10.19 -29.61
C PRO A 70 0.43 9.73 -29.91
N GLU A 71 -0.11 10.03 -31.09
CA GLU A 71 -1.58 10.05 -31.33
C GLU A 71 -2.19 8.75 -31.88
N VAL A 72 -1.41 7.67 -32.03
CA VAL A 72 -1.90 6.40 -32.60
C VAL A 72 -2.38 5.45 -31.50
N THR A 73 -3.66 5.06 -31.55
CA THR A 73 -4.32 4.15 -30.61
C THR A 73 -3.91 2.68 -30.82
N GLU A 74 -3.49 1.98 -29.76
CA GLU A 74 -3.04 0.57 -29.82
C GLU A 74 -4.22 -0.42 -29.83
N PRO A 75 -4.28 -1.41 -30.76
CA PRO A 75 -5.37 -2.40 -30.82
C PRO A 75 -5.29 -3.52 -29.76
N THR A 76 -6.45 -3.98 -29.29
CA THR A 76 -6.61 -4.97 -28.19
C THR A 76 -6.92 -6.41 -28.62
N SER A 77 -6.86 -6.74 -29.91
CA SER A 77 -7.23 -8.07 -30.44
C SER A 77 -6.09 -9.11 -30.39
N SER A 78 -6.47 -10.40 -30.43
CA SER A 78 -5.57 -11.56 -30.31
C SER A 78 -4.33 -11.47 -31.22
N LEU A 79 -3.15 -11.64 -30.60
CA LEU A 79 -1.85 -11.53 -31.27
C LEU A 79 -1.63 -12.64 -32.31
N LEU A 80 -2.20 -13.84 -32.11
CA LEU A 80 -2.16 -14.92 -33.10
C LEU A 80 -2.93 -14.56 -34.38
N LEU A 81 -4.14 -14.00 -34.24
CA LEU A 81 -4.93 -13.56 -35.39
C LEU A 81 -4.29 -12.36 -36.10
N ARG A 82 -3.66 -11.43 -35.34
CA ARG A 82 -2.85 -10.35 -35.92
C ARG A 82 -1.67 -10.91 -36.72
N ALA A 83 -0.92 -11.88 -36.19
CA ALA A 83 0.21 -12.52 -36.89
C ALA A 83 -0.23 -13.26 -38.16
N LEU A 84 -1.30 -14.07 -38.09
CA LEU A 84 -1.91 -14.75 -39.24
C LEU A 84 -2.35 -13.75 -40.31
N HIS A 85 -3.09 -12.70 -39.92
CA HIS A 85 -3.58 -11.67 -40.83
C HIS A 85 -2.42 -10.89 -41.48
N THR A 86 -1.39 -10.52 -40.72
CA THR A 86 -0.21 -9.81 -41.25
C THR A 86 0.60 -10.69 -42.21
N ALA A 87 0.83 -11.96 -41.89
CA ALA A 87 1.55 -12.85 -42.80
C ALA A 87 0.75 -13.14 -44.08
N PHE A 88 -0.57 -13.30 -43.97
CA PHE A 88 -1.48 -13.46 -45.10
C PHE A 88 -1.52 -12.23 -46.00
N THR A 89 -1.63 -11.03 -45.43
CA THR A 89 -1.73 -9.76 -46.20
C THR A 89 -0.39 -9.26 -46.74
N ALA A 90 0.72 -9.53 -46.07
CA ALA A 90 2.06 -9.10 -46.48
C ALA A 90 2.91 -10.21 -47.14
N HIS A 91 2.33 -11.38 -47.40
CA HIS A 91 3.01 -12.58 -47.93
C HIS A 91 4.29 -12.97 -47.18
N LEU A 92 4.34 -12.71 -45.88
CA LEU A 92 5.49 -13.07 -45.05
C LEU A 92 5.43 -14.56 -44.70
N PRO A 93 6.59 -15.26 -44.65
CA PRO A 93 6.63 -16.63 -44.17
C PRO A 93 6.19 -16.68 -42.71
N LEU A 94 5.01 -17.24 -42.46
CA LEU A 94 4.47 -17.41 -41.11
C LEU A 94 5.11 -18.64 -40.46
N SER A 95 5.94 -18.42 -39.44
CA SER A 95 6.41 -19.50 -38.57
C SER A 95 5.37 -19.77 -37.49
N LEU A 96 4.57 -20.82 -37.66
CA LEU A 96 3.71 -21.37 -36.61
C LEU A 96 4.48 -22.47 -35.89
N SER A 97 4.69 -22.34 -34.57
CA SER A 97 5.14 -23.49 -33.77
C SER A 97 3.97 -24.47 -33.56
N PRO A 98 4.25 -25.77 -33.43
CA PRO A 98 3.28 -26.74 -32.94
C PRO A 98 2.63 -26.30 -31.62
N ASP A 99 3.40 -25.66 -30.74
CA ASP A 99 2.98 -25.14 -29.44
C ASP A 99 1.86 -24.09 -29.55
N VAL A 100 1.99 -23.11 -30.44
CA VAL A 100 0.99 -22.04 -30.66
C VAL A 100 -0.31 -22.60 -31.23
N LEU A 101 -0.23 -23.61 -32.09
CA LEU A 101 -1.41 -24.30 -32.61
C LEU A 101 -2.03 -25.23 -31.56
N TRP A 102 -1.20 -25.96 -30.80
CA TRP A 102 -1.64 -26.84 -29.72
C TRP A 102 -2.38 -26.08 -28.63
N TYR A 103 -1.93 -24.89 -28.25
CA TYR A 103 -2.66 -24.00 -27.34
C TYR A 103 -4.09 -23.73 -27.81
N THR A 104 -4.32 -23.48 -29.12
CA THR A 104 -5.68 -23.28 -29.64
C THR A 104 -6.55 -24.55 -29.54
N VAL A 105 -5.96 -25.74 -29.74
CA VAL A 105 -6.66 -27.02 -29.57
C VAL A 105 -7.03 -27.24 -28.11
N VAL A 106 -6.11 -27.02 -27.17
CA VAL A 106 -6.38 -27.17 -25.73
C VAL A 106 -7.42 -26.14 -25.25
N HIS A 107 -7.40 -24.91 -25.79
CA HIS A 107 -8.42 -23.89 -25.46
C HIS A 107 -9.83 -24.33 -25.88
N GLU A 108 -10.01 -24.81 -27.12
CA GLU A 108 -11.31 -25.30 -27.58
C GLU A 108 -11.77 -26.55 -26.81
N VAL A 109 -10.84 -27.44 -26.43
CA VAL A 109 -11.14 -28.58 -25.55
C VAL A 109 -11.56 -28.11 -24.15
N ALA A 110 -10.93 -27.07 -23.58
CA ALA A 110 -11.32 -26.50 -22.29
C ALA A 110 -12.73 -25.91 -22.32
N VAL A 111 -13.07 -25.17 -23.38
CA VAL A 111 -14.43 -24.67 -23.64
C VAL A 111 -15.43 -25.82 -23.72
N HIS A 112 -15.14 -26.85 -24.51
CA HIS A 112 -16.02 -28.01 -24.70
C HIS A 112 -16.23 -28.82 -23.42
N VAL A 113 -15.16 -29.11 -22.67
CA VAL A 113 -15.25 -29.83 -21.37
C VAL A 113 -16.04 -29.02 -20.34
N ARG A 114 -15.85 -27.70 -20.28
CA ARG A 114 -16.61 -26.81 -19.38
C ARG A 114 -18.11 -26.82 -19.70
N LEU A 115 -18.49 -26.83 -20.97
CA LEU A 115 -19.90 -26.91 -21.40
C LEU A 115 -20.53 -28.30 -21.18
N ASN A 116 -19.72 -29.36 -21.05
CA ASN A 116 -20.18 -30.76 -20.99
C ASN A 116 -19.66 -31.51 -19.74
N SER A 117 -19.38 -30.80 -18.66
CA SER A 117 -18.57 -31.29 -17.52
C SER A 117 -19.07 -32.60 -16.87
N SER A 118 -20.38 -32.88 -16.88
CA SER A 118 -20.92 -34.14 -16.36
C SER A 118 -20.50 -35.38 -17.18
N ALA A 119 -20.31 -35.23 -18.49
CA ALA A 119 -19.95 -36.35 -19.39
C ALA A 119 -18.46 -36.72 -19.30
N TYR A 120 -17.60 -35.74 -18.99
CA TYR A 120 -16.15 -35.90 -18.98
C TYR A 120 -15.54 -36.03 -17.58
N ALA A 121 -16.35 -35.96 -16.51
CA ALA A 121 -15.87 -35.99 -15.14
C ALA A 121 -14.94 -37.18 -14.83
N GLY A 122 -15.24 -38.37 -15.37
CA GLY A 122 -14.44 -39.59 -15.16
C GLY A 122 -13.01 -39.56 -15.73
N LEU A 123 -12.69 -38.61 -16.61
CA LEU A 123 -11.32 -38.37 -17.09
C LEU A 123 -10.48 -37.56 -16.09
N PHE A 124 -11.12 -36.77 -15.23
CA PHE A 124 -10.44 -35.76 -14.40
C PHE A 124 -10.66 -35.93 -12.90
N THR A 125 -11.70 -36.64 -12.46
CA THR A 125 -11.96 -36.91 -11.04
C THR A 125 -12.78 -38.17 -10.82
N ARG A 126 -12.56 -38.84 -9.68
CA ARG A 126 -13.37 -39.97 -9.22
C ARG A 126 -14.60 -39.54 -8.41
N THR A 127 -14.80 -38.24 -8.19
CA THR A 127 -15.94 -37.67 -7.45
C THR A 127 -16.70 -36.62 -8.27
N PRO A 128 -17.47 -37.03 -9.31
CA PRO A 128 -18.30 -36.12 -10.08
C PRO A 128 -19.25 -35.31 -9.20
N GLY A 129 -19.42 -34.02 -9.50
CA GLY A 129 -20.32 -33.11 -8.76
C GLY A 129 -19.73 -32.46 -7.51
N HIS A 130 -18.56 -32.89 -7.01
CA HIS A 130 -17.91 -32.31 -5.83
C HIS A 130 -16.57 -31.64 -6.20
N ARG A 131 -16.52 -30.30 -6.13
CA ARG A 131 -15.28 -29.55 -6.37
C ARG A 131 -14.25 -29.76 -5.27
N GLN A 132 -13.14 -30.40 -5.61
CA GLN A 132 -11.97 -30.56 -4.75
C GLN A 132 -11.16 -29.24 -4.75
N SER A 133 -10.29 -29.02 -3.76
CA SER A 133 -9.46 -27.81 -3.70
C SER A 133 -7.99 -28.15 -3.90
N ILE A 134 -7.33 -27.45 -4.84
CA ILE A 134 -5.89 -27.50 -5.05
C ILE A 134 -5.30 -26.28 -4.35
N LEU A 135 -4.58 -26.52 -3.25
CA LEU A 135 -3.87 -25.49 -2.52
C LEU A 135 -2.47 -25.34 -3.12
N VAL A 136 -2.21 -24.17 -3.72
CA VAL A 136 -0.93 -23.80 -4.30
C VAL A 136 -0.25 -22.85 -3.31
N ARG A 137 0.97 -23.15 -2.93
CA ARG A 137 1.77 -22.31 -2.04
C ARG A 137 2.78 -21.56 -2.88
N ASP A 138 2.68 -20.25 -2.89
CA ASP A 138 3.60 -19.37 -3.58
C ASP A 138 3.90 -18.16 -2.70
N ASP A 139 5.15 -18.10 -2.27
CA ASP A 139 5.65 -17.13 -1.31
C ASP A 139 6.32 -15.92 -2.00
N ARG A 140 6.21 -15.81 -3.35
CA ARG A 140 6.83 -14.73 -4.16
C ARG A 140 5.88 -14.02 -5.14
N ALA A 141 4.59 -14.34 -5.17
CA ALA A 141 3.62 -13.52 -5.91
C ALA A 141 3.59 -12.11 -5.28
N PRO A 142 3.94 -11.03 -6.01
CA PRO A 142 3.71 -10.85 -7.45
C PRO A 142 4.97 -10.67 -8.33
N GLU A 143 6.16 -11.10 -7.88
CA GLU A 143 7.44 -10.85 -8.56
C GLU A 143 7.70 -11.71 -9.80
N ASP A 144 7.15 -12.94 -9.86
CA ASP A 144 7.37 -13.91 -10.93
C ASP A 144 6.12 -14.78 -11.16
N TRP A 145 5.22 -14.30 -12.03
CA TRP A 145 3.96 -14.97 -12.33
C TRP A 145 4.12 -16.25 -13.16
N GLU A 146 5.14 -16.34 -14.01
CA GLU A 146 5.39 -17.54 -14.82
C GLU A 146 5.74 -18.72 -13.91
N ARG A 147 6.66 -18.51 -12.97
CA ARG A 147 6.98 -19.50 -11.93
C ARG A 147 5.79 -19.79 -11.01
N SER A 148 5.04 -18.77 -10.60
CA SER A 148 3.84 -18.90 -9.74
C SER A 148 2.83 -19.90 -10.31
N VAL A 149 2.54 -19.79 -11.61
CA VAL A 149 1.64 -20.70 -12.33
C VAL A 149 2.22 -22.12 -12.43
N ASN A 150 3.54 -22.26 -12.65
CA ASN A 150 4.17 -23.58 -12.75
C ASN A 150 4.11 -24.40 -11.46
N LEU A 151 3.93 -23.78 -10.28
CA LEU A 151 3.74 -24.48 -9.01
C LEU A 151 2.46 -25.34 -8.96
N VAL A 152 1.51 -25.13 -9.88
CA VAL A 152 0.31 -25.96 -10.01
C VAL A 152 0.59 -27.33 -10.65
N ARG A 153 1.69 -27.46 -11.43
CA ARG A 153 1.95 -28.62 -12.30
C ARG A 153 1.97 -29.95 -11.55
N ASP A 154 2.79 -30.07 -10.51
CA ASP A 154 2.96 -31.34 -9.79
C ASP A 154 1.75 -31.70 -8.89
N PRO A 155 1.15 -30.76 -8.13
CA PRO A 155 -0.11 -31.01 -7.42
C PRO A 155 -1.26 -31.43 -8.34
N LEU A 156 -1.33 -30.86 -9.55
CA LEU A 156 -2.37 -31.22 -10.52
C LEU A 156 -2.11 -32.60 -11.15
N ARG A 157 -0.85 -32.90 -11.53
CA ARG A 157 -0.43 -34.24 -11.99
C ARG A 157 -0.79 -35.34 -11.00
N ALA A 158 -0.50 -35.12 -9.71
CA ALA A 158 -0.84 -36.07 -8.64
C ALA A 158 -2.34 -36.37 -8.50
N LEU A 159 -3.22 -35.51 -9.04
CA LEU A 159 -4.67 -35.65 -8.98
C LEU A 159 -5.29 -36.24 -10.26
N ILE A 160 -4.80 -35.84 -11.44
CA ILE A 160 -5.34 -36.29 -12.74
C ILE A 160 -4.57 -37.49 -13.35
N GLY A 161 -3.39 -37.81 -12.80
CA GLY A 161 -2.48 -38.84 -13.31
C GLY A 161 -1.50 -38.31 -14.36
N ASP A 162 -0.30 -38.90 -14.39
CA ASP A 162 0.78 -38.47 -15.30
C ASP A 162 0.40 -38.65 -16.77
N ASP A 163 -0.13 -39.82 -17.17
CA ASP A 163 -0.63 -40.08 -18.52
C ASP A 163 -1.61 -38.99 -19.01
N THR A 164 -2.57 -38.60 -18.16
CA THR A 164 -3.54 -37.54 -18.47
C THR A 164 -2.85 -36.19 -18.61
N ALA A 165 -1.91 -35.86 -17.71
CA ALA A 165 -1.23 -34.57 -17.73
C ALA A 165 -0.27 -34.43 -18.91
N GLU A 166 0.40 -35.51 -19.34
CA GLU A 166 1.30 -35.51 -20.50
C GLU A 166 0.55 -35.30 -21.82
N LEU A 167 -0.68 -35.80 -21.94
CA LEU A 167 -1.54 -35.53 -23.10
C LEU A 167 -1.83 -34.03 -23.30
N PHE A 168 -1.95 -33.26 -22.20
CA PHE A 168 -2.21 -31.82 -22.27
C PHE A 168 -0.94 -30.96 -22.22
N LEU A 169 0.17 -31.49 -21.68
CA LEU A 169 1.47 -30.83 -21.53
C LEU A 169 2.60 -31.54 -22.31
N PRO A 170 2.46 -31.76 -23.63
CA PRO A 170 3.54 -32.31 -24.44
C PRO A 170 4.73 -31.35 -24.49
N VAL A 171 5.95 -31.89 -24.57
CA VAL A 171 7.18 -31.11 -24.81
C VAL A 171 7.64 -31.40 -26.24
N PHE A 172 7.49 -30.41 -27.11
CA PHE A 172 8.02 -30.44 -28.47
C PHE A 172 9.45 -29.90 -28.50
N SER A 173 10.17 -30.13 -29.62
CA SER A 173 11.52 -29.59 -29.83
C SER A 173 11.58 -28.06 -29.91
N THR A 174 10.43 -27.39 -29.97
CA THR A 174 10.24 -25.94 -30.04
C THR A 174 9.73 -25.31 -28.75
N THR A 175 9.32 -26.09 -27.75
CA THR A 175 8.65 -25.60 -26.54
C THR A 175 9.57 -24.73 -25.69
N THR A 176 9.18 -23.46 -25.50
CA THR A 176 9.85 -22.54 -24.55
C THR A 176 9.21 -22.64 -23.15
N PRO A 177 9.84 -22.08 -22.10
CA PRO A 177 9.21 -22.00 -20.76
C PRO A 177 7.84 -21.31 -20.78
N ALA A 178 7.71 -20.23 -21.56
CA ALA A 178 6.45 -19.50 -21.69
C ALA A 178 5.35 -20.35 -22.35
N ASP A 179 5.68 -21.12 -23.40
CA ASP A 179 4.74 -22.05 -24.05
C ASP A 179 4.28 -23.14 -23.07
N ALA A 180 5.22 -23.74 -22.33
CA ALA A 180 4.93 -24.75 -21.32
C ALA A 180 4.07 -24.22 -20.15
N THR A 181 4.22 -22.92 -19.84
CA THR A 181 3.39 -22.24 -18.84
C THR A 181 1.99 -21.95 -19.38
N ALA A 182 1.87 -21.47 -20.62
CA ALA A 182 0.58 -21.23 -21.28
C ALA A 182 -0.24 -22.53 -21.43
N ALA A 183 0.41 -23.65 -21.80
CA ALA A 183 -0.22 -24.97 -21.83
C ALA A 183 -0.71 -25.42 -20.44
N LEU A 184 0.04 -25.09 -19.37
CA LEU A 184 -0.37 -25.37 -18.00
C LEU A 184 -1.58 -24.53 -17.56
N VAL A 185 -1.63 -23.23 -17.89
CA VAL A 185 -2.83 -22.39 -17.67
C VAL A 185 -4.04 -22.97 -18.40
N ALA A 186 -3.86 -23.43 -19.63
CA ALA A 186 -4.93 -24.04 -20.41
C ALA A 186 -5.43 -25.34 -19.76
N LEU A 187 -4.53 -26.22 -19.29
CA LEU A 187 -4.90 -27.41 -18.51
C LEU A 187 -5.61 -27.03 -17.18
N MET A 188 -5.19 -25.96 -16.51
CA MET A 188 -5.88 -25.45 -15.32
C MET A 188 -7.32 -25.01 -15.63
N ASP A 189 -7.58 -24.39 -16.79
CA ASP A 189 -8.95 -24.06 -17.22
C ASP A 189 -9.78 -25.33 -17.49
N VAL A 190 -9.24 -26.32 -18.22
CA VAL A 190 -9.89 -27.63 -18.50
C VAL A 190 -10.42 -28.25 -17.21
N VAL A 191 -9.64 -28.23 -16.14
CA VAL A 191 -9.99 -28.90 -14.88
C VAL A 191 -10.67 -28.00 -13.84
N SER A 192 -10.77 -26.69 -14.10
CA SER A 192 -11.41 -25.70 -13.20
C SER A 192 -12.88 -25.99 -12.83
N PRO A 193 -13.69 -26.75 -13.62
CA PRO A 193 -15.01 -27.18 -13.18
C PRO A 193 -14.97 -28.16 -11.98
N TYR A 194 -13.86 -28.87 -11.80
CA TYR A 194 -13.67 -29.90 -10.77
C TYR A 194 -12.74 -29.46 -9.63
N TYR A 195 -11.81 -28.52 -9.89
CA TYR A 195 -10.83 -28.05 -8.90
C TYR A 195 -10.93 -26.55 -8.63
N ARG A 196 -10.88 -26.17 -7.34
CA ARG A 196 -10.67 -24.79 -6.89
C ARG A 196 -9.19 -24.57 -6.60
N PHE A 197 -8.52 -23.77 -7.43
CA PHE A 197 -7.15 -23.34 -7.18
C PHE A 197 -7.11 -22.20 -6.15
N ARG A 198 -6.20 -22.27 -5.17
CA ARG A 198 -6.04 -21.29 -4.08
C ARG A 198 -4.56 -21.01 -3.85
N TRP A 199 -4.10 -19.78 -4.10
CA TRP A 199 -2.75 -19.34 -3.76
C TRP A 199 -2.66 -18.95 -2.27
N ARG A 200 -1.52 -19.25 -1.64
CA ARG A 200 -1.16 -18.82 -0.27
C ARG A 200 0.32 -18.48 -0.18
N THR A 201 0.64 -17.41 0.54
CA THR A 201 1.99 -16.94 0.87
C THR A 201 2.41 -17.34 2.29
N LEU A 202 3.72 -17.44 2.53
CA LEU A 202 4.35 -17.56 3.84
C LEU A 202 4.41 -16.24 4.58
N CYS A 203 3.79 -16.17 5.76
CA CYS A 203 4.07 -15.17 6.78
C CYS A 203 4.19 -15.88 8.14
N GLY A 204 5.11 -15.42 9.00
CA GLY A 204 5.31 -15.97 10.34
C GLY A 204 6.58 -15.44 10.99
N ILE A 205 6.59 -15.38 12.33
CA ILE A 205 7.77 -15.00 13.12
C ILE A 205 8.34 -16.29 13.73
N PRO A 206 9.50 -16.80 13.26
CA PRO A 206 9.99 -18.13 13.65
C PRO A 206 10.57 -18.18 15.06
N ARG A 207 11.07 -17.05 15.58
CA ARG A 207 11.66 -16.94 16.92
C ARG A 207 11.44 -15.54 17.48
N ILE A 208 11.24 -15.45 18.79
CA ILE A 208 11.07 -14.18 19.52
C ILE A 208 12.05 -14.18 20.69
N ARG A 209 12.83 -13.10 20.84
CA ARG A 209 13.74 -12.91 21.97
C ARG A 209 13.21 -11.79 22.86
N LEU A 210 12.90 -12.11 24.12
CA LEU A 210 12.56 -11.14 25.14
C LEU A 210 13.84 -10.74 25.88
N GLU A 211 14.15 -9.46 25.89
CA GLU A 211 15.28 -8.88 26.62
C GLU A 211 14.78 -8.29 27.94
N GLY A 212 15.58 -8.38 29.02
CA GLY A 212 15.20 -7.90 30.36
C GLY A 212 14.79 -9.04 31.29
N THR A 213 14.70 -8.73 32.59
CA THR A 213 14.42 -9.72 33.63
C THR A 213 12.91 -9.95 33.82
N GLU A 214 12.54 -11.00 34.55
CA GLU A 214 11.13 -11.24 34.92
C GLU A 214 10.52 -10.03 35.68
N GLU A 215 11.34 -9.38 36.52
CA GLU A 215 10.97 -8.17 37.26
C GLU A 215 10.68 -6.99 36.32
N ASP A 216 11.43 -6.82 35.23
CA ASP A 216 11.20 -5.76 34.23
C ASP A 216 9.82 -5.92 33.57
N TRP A 217 9.47 -7.14 33.16
CA TRP A 217 8.17 -7.44 32.55
C TRP A 217 7.01 -7.32 33.54
N ARG A 218 7.20 -7.76 34.80
CA ARG A 218 6.24 -7.52 35.89
C ARG A 218 6.07 -6.02 36.19
N LEU A 219 7.16 -5.25 36.15
CA LEU A 219 7.15 -3.81 36.37
C LEU A 219 6.38 -3.09 35.25
N LEU A 220 6.59 -3.45 33.98
CA LEU A 220 5.82 -2.93 32.85
C LEU A 220 4.31 -3.16 33.06
N ALA A 221 3.92 -4.39 33.37
CA ALA A 221 2.53 -4.75 33.63
C ALA A 221 1.96 -4.01 34.86
N ALA A 222 2.76 -3.72 35.88
CA ALA A 222 2.34 -2.94 37.05
C ALA A 222 2.17 -1.44 36.73
N ARG A 223 3.10 -0.83 35.98
CA ARG A 223 3.01 0.59 35.59
C ARG A 223 1.80 0.86 34.70
N ALA A 224 1.41 -0.07 33.83
CA ALA A 224 0.16 0.05 33.07
C ALA A 224 -1.08 0.16 33.98
N ARG A 225 -1.16 -0.66 35.06
CA ARG A 225 -2.25 -0.57 36.05
C ARG A 225 -2.23 0.75 36.82
N GLU A 226 -1.05 1.25 37.20
CA GLU A 226 -0.90 2.54 37.87
C GLU A 226 -1.38 3.70 36.98
N LEU A 227 -1.06 3.67 35.68
CA LEU A 227 -1.52 4.65 34.70
C LEU A 227 -3.05 4.57 34.51
N ALA A 228 -3.63 3.38 34.44
CA ALA A 228 -5.08 3.18 34.36
C ALA A 228 -5.85 3.79 35.55
N GLY A 229 -5.23 3.80 36.74
CA GLY A 229 -5.77 4.47 37.93
C GLY A 229 -5.76 6.00 37.83
N ARG A 230 -4.83 6.59 37.07
CA ARG A 230 -4.65 8.05 36.92
C ARG A 230 -5.36 8.64 35.71
N PHE A 231 -5.47 7.90 34.61
CA PHE A 231 -6.01 8.39 33.33
C PHE A 231 -7.36 7.74 33.03
N GLU A 232 -8.44 8.32 33.58
CA GLU A 232 -9.79 7.75 33.51
C GLU A 232 -10.29 7.53 32.07
N GLY A 233 -10.07 8.49 31.17
CA GLY A 233 -10.44 8.37 29.75
C GLY A 233 -9.71 7.25 28.99
N LEU A 234 -8.60 6.73 29.52
CA LEU A 234 -7.84 5.62 28.93
C LEU A 234 -8.15 4.26 29.59
N ARG A 235 -9.09 4.19 30.55
CA ARG A 235 -9.45 2.91 31.21
C ARG A 235 -9.93 1.81 30.24
N PRO A 236 -10.69 2.08 29.15
CA PRO A 236 -11.02 1.05 28.17
C PRO A 236 -9.78 0.44 27.51
N TYR A 237 -8.84 1.30 27.09
CA TYR A 237 -7.56 0.91 26.51
C TYR A 237 -6.73 0.06 27.48
N PHE A 238 -6.50 0.53 28.72
CA PHE A 238 -5.73 -0.23 29.69
C PHE A 238 -6.38 -1.56 30.06
N ARG A 239 -7.73 -1.65 30.08
CA ARG A 239 -8.44 -2.93 30.28
C ARG A 239 -8.16 -3.94 29.16
N GLY A 240 -8.01 -3.47 27.92
CA GLY A 240 -7.66 -4.31 26.76
C GLY A 240 -6.18 -4.67 26.69
N LEU A 241 -5.29 -3.76 27.10
CA LEU A 241 -3.84 -3.97 27.12
C LEU A 241 -3.40 -4.91 28.27
N GLN A 242 -4.06 -4.85 29.43
CA GLN A 242 -3.59 -5.56 30.63
C GLN A 242 -3.43 -7.09 30.45
N PRO A 243 -4.37 -7.84 29.85
CA PRO A 243 -4.22 -9.28 29.63
C PRO A 243 -3.01 -9.63 28.76
N VAL A 244 -2.67 -8.77 27.79
CA VAL A 244 -1.51 -8.95 26.91
C VAL A 244 -0.21 -8.74 27.69
N LEU A 245 -0.14 -7.70 28.52
CA LEU A 245 1.03 -7.46 29.38
C LEU A 245 1.22 -8.55 30.44
N ASP A 246 0.13 -9.06 31.02
CA ASP A 246 0.19 -10.15 32.01
C ASP A 246 0.63 -11.47 31.35
N ALA A 247 0.23 -11.75 30.11
CA ALA A 247 0.70 -12.92 29.33
C ALA A 247 2.18 -12.81 28.93
N ILE A 248 2.64 -11.62 28.52
CA ILE A 248 4.07 -11.36 28.26
C ILE A 248 4.87 -11.58 29.55
N ALA A 249 4.45 -11.01 30.69
CA ALA A 249 5.13 -11.17 31.97
C ALA A 249 5.09 -12.61 32.53
N ALA A 250 4.10 -13.41 32.16
CA ALA A 250 4.05 -14.83 32.52
C ALA A 250 5.07 -15.68 31.75
N THR A 251 5.51 -15.26 30.55
CA THR A 251 6.44 -16.04 29.72
C THR A 251 7.82 -16.25 30.37
N PRO A 252 8.56 -15.21 30.82
CA PRO A 252 9.85 -15.38 31.51
C PRO A 252 9.70 -15.96 32.94
N SER A 253 8.47 -16.12 33.46
CA SER A 253 8.21 -16.63 34.82
C SER A 253 8.35 -18.15 34.99
N GLY A 254 8.71 -18.87 33.92
CA GLY A 254 8.80 -20.33 33.93
C GLY A 254 7.45 -21.05 33.99
N ARG A 255 6.32 -20.34 33.82
CA ARG A 255 4.96 -20.90 33.79
C ARG A 255 4.60 -21.63 32.48
N GLY A 256 5.52 -21.70 31.54
CA GLY A 256 5.32 -22.23 30.18
C GLY A 256 5.12 -21.12 29.14
N VAL A 257 5.44 -21.44 27.89
CA VAL A 257 5.27 -20.54 26.75
C VAL A 257 3.93 -20.88 26.08
N ASP A 258 3.05 -19.89 25.97
CA ASP A 258 1.85 -20.01 25.14
C ASP A 258 2.21 -19.73 23.67
N GLU A 259 2.47 -20.80 22.91
CA GLU A 259 2.80 -20.68 21.48
C GLU A 259 1.67 -20.04 20.66
N GLU A 260 0.40 -20.22 21.03
CA GLU A 260 -0.72 -19.65 20.25
C GLU A 260 -0.81 -18.14 20.48
N PHE A 261 -0.61 -17.68 21.72
CA PHE A 261 -0.43 -16.27 22.04
C PHE A 261 0.73 -15.69 21.24
N TRP A 262 1.93 -16.28 21.28
CA TRP A 262 3.10 -15.73 20.59
C TRP A 262 3.00 -15.79 19.05
N ARG A 263 2.42 -16.85 18.47
CA ARG A 263 2.06 -16.90 17.04
C ARG A 263 1.03 -15.83 16.65
N SER A 264 0.28 -15.28 17.60
CA SER A 264 -0.75 -14.26 17.40
C SER A 264 -0.27 -12.82 17.61
N LEU A 265 1.04 -12.56 17.71
CA LEU A 265 1.60 -11.22 17.95
C LEU A 265 1.17 -10.20 16.88
N TYR A 266 1.54 -10.44 15.62
CA TYR A 266 1.32 -9.50 14.51
C TYR A 266 0.09 -9.84 13.66
N LYS A 267 -0.04 -11.11 13.27
CA LYS A 267 -1.23 -11.69 12.64
C LYS A 267 -1.80 -12.75 13.57
N TYR A 268 -3.11 -12.77 13.77
CA TYR A 268 -3.75 -13.78 14.61
C TYR A 268 -3.41 -15.19 14.11
N ARG A 269 -2.89 -16.06 15.00
CA ARG A 269 -2.41 -17.41 14.69
C ARG A 269 -1.43 -17.51 13.51
N SER A 270 -0.65 -16.45 13.25
CA SER A 270 0.24 -16.33 12.09
C SER A 270 -0.49 -16.52 10.73
N GLU A 271 -1.77 -16.14 10.65
CA GLU A 271 -2.51 -16.18 9.39
C GLU A 271 -1.89 -15.20 8.36
N SER A 272 -1.70 -15.69 7.14
CA SER A 272 -1.02 -14.98 6.07
C SER A 272 -2.00 -14.36 5.07
N GLY A 273 -1.60 -13.25 4.46
CA GLY A 273 -2.39 -12.46 3.50
C GLY A 273 -3.06 -11.22 4.11
N GLY A 274 -3.50 -10.33 3.22
CA GLY A 274 -4.19 -9.06 3.53
C GLY A 274 -3.28 -7.99 4.18
N SER A 275 -3.65 -6.72 4.00
CA SER A 275 -2.99 -5.53 4.56
C SER A 275 -3.40 -5.19 6.01
N TRP A 276 -4.06 -6.13 6.70
CA TRP A 276 -4.64 -5.92 8.02
C TRP A 276 -3.74 -6.48 9.12
N VAL A 277 -3.39 -5.68 10.12
CA VAL A 277 -2.80 -6.17 11.37
C VAL A 277 -3.93 -6.79 12.20
N THR A 278 -3.84 -8.10 12.48
CA THR A 278 -4.91 -8.86 13.15
C THR A 278 -4.51 -9.41 14.52
N GLY A 279 -3.22 -9.37 14.88
CA GLY A 279 -2.69 -9.91 16.12
C GLY A 279 -2.97 -9.05 17.36
N TRP A 280 -2.53 -9.52 18.53
CA TRP A 280 -2.72 -8.82 19.81
C TRP A 280 -1.91 -7.54 19.94
N ILE A 281 -0.93 -7.28 19.06
CA ILE A 281 -0.17 -6.02 19.04
C ILE A 281 -1.09 -4.79 18.95
N ASN A 282 -2.28 -4.95 18.35
CA ASN A 282 -3.37 -3.97 18.34
C ASN A 282 -3.78 -3.43 19.72
N ALA A 283 -3.54 -4.18 20.80
CA ALA A 283 -3.82 -3.76 22.18
C ALA A 283 -2.87 -2.66 22.69
N PHE A 284 -1.70 -2.47 22.08
CA PHE A 284 -0.74 -1.41 22.44
C PHE A 284 -1.15 -0.03 21.90
N PHE A 285 -2.18 0.05 21.07
CA PHE A 285 -2.62 1.29 20.43
C PHE A 285 -3.97 1.75 20.97
N ALA A 286 -3.96 2.89 21.67
CA ALA A 286 -5.17 3.53 22.21
C ALA A 286 -6.02 4.25 21.15
N HIS A 287 -5.40 4.63 20.02
CA HIS A 287 -6.00 5.44 18.96
C HIS A 287 -5.77 4.78 17.59
N ARG A 288 -6.67 5.05 16.65
CA ARG A 288 -6.45 4.92 15.20
C ARG A 288 -6.05 6.29 14.67
N TYR A 289 -5.13 6.34 13.73
CA TYR A 289 -4.70 7.58 13.09
C TYR A 289 -5.36 7.68 11.72
N THR A 290 -6.06 8.78 11.46
CA THR A 290 -6.68 9.10 10.16
C THR A 290 -6.17 10.45 9.67
N ASP A 291 -6.56 10.85 8.46
CA ASP A 291 -6.20 12.15 7.88
C ASP A 291 -6.64 13.32 8.78
N ASP A 292 -7.81 13.19 9.44
CA ASP A 292 -8.32 14.13 10.46
C ASP A 292 -7.58 14.08 11.82
N GLY A 293 -6.53 13.25 11.94
CA GLY A 293 -5.77 13.04 13.17
C GLY A 293 -6.15 11.78 13.98
N PRO A 294 -5.67 11.66 15.23
CA PRO A 294 -5.89 10.48 16.07
C PRO A 294 -7.29 10.43 16.70
N VAL A 295 -8.00 9.32 16.47
CA VAL A 295 -9.32 9.05 17.06
C VAL A 295 -9.21 7.87 18.04
N PRO A 296 -9.82 7.93 19.24
CA PRO A 296 -9.83 6.80 20.18
C PRO A 296 -10.38 5.50 19.56
N LYS A 297 -9.88 4.36 20.02
CA LYS A 297 -10.40 3.03 19.67
C LYS A 297 -11.37 2.54 20.74
N ASP A 298 -12.41 1.82 20.32
CA ASP A 298 -13.36 1.16 21.24
C ASP A 298 -13.05 -0.34 21.43
N ALA A 299 -12.15 -0.90 20.62
CA ALA A 299 -11.75 -2.31 20.64
C ALA A 299 -10.22 -2.46 20.68
N PHE A 300 -9.76 -3.43 21.47
CA PHE A 300 -8.35 -3.67 21.81
C PHE A 300 -8.07 -5.18 21.83
N GLY A 301 -6.89 -5.60 21.39
CA GLY A 301 -6.56 -7.02 21.20
C GLY A 301 -6.74 -7.48 19.74
N PRO A 302 -6.75 -8.81 19.48
CA PRO A 302 -6.87 -9.35 18.14
C PRO A 302 -8.12 -8.89 17.39
N GLY A 303 -7.96 -8.52 16.12
CA GLY A 303 -8.99 -7.94 15.27
C GLY A 303 -8.37 -7.10 14.15
N PRO A 304 -9.04 -6.91 13.00
CA PRO A 304 -8.48 -6.19 11.87
C PRO A 304 -8.27 -4.71 12.19
N SER A 305 -7.07 -4.21 11.92
CA SER A 305 -6.74 -2.79 11.87
C SER A 305 -5.87 -2.52 10.64
N ASP A 306 -6.15 -1.44 9.94
CA ASP A 306 -5.39 -1.05 8.74
C ASP A 306 -3.96 -0.67 9.14
N GLU A 307 -2.97 -1.10 8.36
CA GLU A 307 -1.56 -0.72 8.55
C GLU A 307 -1.34 0.80 8.47
N LEU A 308 -2.19 1.52 7.74
CA LEU A 308 -2.16 2.99 7.65
C LEU A 308 -2.66 3.69 8.92
N HIS A 309 -3.40 3.00 9.79
CA HIS A 309 -4.01 3.61 10.99
C HIS A 309 -3.09 3.61 12.23
N PHE A 310 -1.82 3.24 12.09
CA PHE A 310 -0.85 3.20 13.21
C PHE A 310 0.06 4.44 13.25
N PRO A 311 0.46 4.92 14.44
CA PRO A 311 1.39 6.02 14.58
C PRO A 311 2.82 5.62 14.21
N SER A 312 3.62 6.62 13.83
CA SER A 312 5.08 6.50 13.69
C SER A 312 5.83 6.22 15.00
N HIS A 313 5.17 6.36 16.16
CA HIS A 313 5.77 6.37 17.50
C HIS A 313 6.90 7.40 17.70
N VAL A 314 6.94 8.47 16.90
CA VAL A 314 7.87 9.59 17.07
C VAL A 314 7.18 10.74 17.78
N SER A 315 7.66 11.07 18.98
CA SER A 315 7.32 12.31 19.69
C SER A 315 8.14 13.47 19.13
N ARG A 316 7.51 14.65 18.98
CA ARG A 316 8.15 15.88 18.52
C ARG A 316 7.93 17.01 19.53
N VAL A 317 9.01 17.69 19.92
CA VAL A 317 8.98 18.90 20.76
C VAL A 317 9.63 20.05 19.99
N PRO A 318 8.87 21.02 19.44
CA PRO A 318 9.44 22.19 18.79
C PRO A 318 10.10 23.11 19.82
N PHE A 319 11.17 23.80 19.42
CA PHE A 319 11.83 24.85 20.19
C PHE A 319 12.48 25.86 19.25
N ARG A 320 12.73 27.09 19.72
CA ARG A 320 13.54 28.07 18.98
C ARG A 320 14.96 28.05 19.46
N TRP A 321 15.90 28.12 18.52
CA TRP A 321 17.32 28.31 18.81
C TRP A 321 17.75 29.70 18.38
N GLU A 322 17.92 30.58 19.36
CA GLU A 322 18.36 31.96 19.15
C GLU A 322 19.89 32.03 19.21
N THR A 323 20.51 32.62 18.18
CA THR A 323 21.97 32.75 18.06
C THR A 323 22.35 34.15 17.56
N LEU A 324 23.63 34.49 17.63
CA LEU A 324 24.16 35.72 17.02
C LEU A 324 24.04 35.75 15.48
N ALA A 325 23.81 34.61 14.83
CA ALA A 325 23.63 34.50 13.38
C ALA A 325 22.15 34.53 12.93
N GLY A 326 21.20 34.48 13.88
CA GLY A 326 19.77 34.40 13.61
C GLY A 326 19.04 33.45 14.57
N THR A 327 17.71 33.40 14.41
CA THR A 327 16.82 32.49 15.13
C THR A 327 16.37 31.38 14.19
N PHE A 328 16.52 30.13 14.63
CA PHE A 328 16.15 28.93 13.88
C PHE A 328 14.96 28.25 14.58
N ASP A 329 13.93 27.88 13.83
CA ASP A 329 12.87 27.01 14.34
C ASP A 329 13.35 25.56 14.29
N MET A 330 13.44 24.92 15.45
CA MET A 330 14.02 23.59 15.64
C MET A 330 12.98 22.62 16.23
N ALA A 331 13.25 21.32 16.19
CA ALA A 331 12.52 20.35 16.99
C ALA A 331 13.40 19.21 17.50
N PHE A 332 13.18 18.82 18.76
CA PHE A 332 13.62 17.51 19.27
C PHE A 332 12.65 16.44 18.78
N LEU A 333 13.17 15.34 18.27
CA LEU A 333 12.45 14.12 17.96
C LEU A 333 12.90 13.01 18.91
N GLY A 334 11.98 12.15 19.35
CA GLY A 334 12.29 11.00 20.21
C GLY A 334 11.28 9.88 20.03
N GLY A 335 11.73 8.65 19.86
CA GLY A 335 10.84 7.52 19.56
C GLY A 335 11.59 6.31 19.03
N ALA A 336 10.87 5.38 18.38
CA ALA A 336 11.47 4.28 17.65
C ALA A 336 12.09 4.79 16.33
N LEU A 337 13.37 5.18 16.37
CA LEU A 337 14.08 5.81 15.25
C LEU A 337 15.09 4.88 14.56
N GLY A 338 15.29 3.66 15.05
CA GLY A 338 16.23 2.70 14.48
C GLY A 338 15.68 1.28 14.42
N LEU A 339 16.22 0.50 13.47
CA LEU A 339 16.02 -0.94 13.35
C LEU A 339 17.37 -1.58 13.04
N GLU A 340 17.95 -2.25 14.02
CA GLU A 340 19.31 -2.81 13.96
C GLU A 340 19.28 -4.33 13.72
N ARG A 341 20.41 -4.87 13.23
CA ARG A 341 20.69 -6.31 13.22
C ARG A 341 21.62 -6.65 14.37
N ASP A 342 21.16 -7.46 15.32
CA ASP A 342 21.97 -8.07 16.37
C ASP A 342 22.20 -9.55 16.02
N GLY A 343 23.24 -9.83 15.25
CA GLY A 343 23.44 -11.14 14.62
C GLY A 343 22.26 -11.49 13.71
N ALA A 344 21.54 -12.57 14.04
CA ALA A 344 20.35 -12.99 13.29
C ALA A 344 19.10 -12.14 13.58
N TRP A 345 19.07 -11.42 14.71
CA TRP A 345 17.87 -10.75 15.23
C TRP A 345 17.66 -9.37 14.60
N LEU A 346 16.41 -9.01 14.32
CA LEU A 346 16.00 -7.64 14.02
C LEU A 346 15.52 -6.97 15.31
N ARG A 347 16.10 -5.81 15.64
CA ARG A 347 15.89 -5.13 16.93
C ARG A 347 15.49 -3.67 16.72
N PRO A 348 14.23 -3.29 16.98
CA PRO A 348 13.83 -1.89 17.06
C PRO A 348 14.61 -1.16 18.15
N ARG A 349 14.95 0.11 17.92
CA ARG A 349 15.75 0.93 18.82
C ARG A 349 15.10 2.28 19.05
N LEU A 350 15.05 2.68 20.32
CA LEU A 350 14.75 4.05 20.67
C LEU A 350 15.93 4.94 20.32
N GLY A 351 15.64 6.09 19.72
CA GLY A 351 16.60 7.13 19.40
C GLY A 351 16.01 8.52 19.64
N ASN A 352 16.85 9.52 19.46
CA ASN A 352 16.45 10.92 19.40
C ASN A 352 17.18 11.61 18.25
N ALA A 353 16.60 12.71 17.76
CA ALA A 353 17.20 13.57 16.74
C ALA A 353 16.87 15.03 17.01
N VAL A 354 17.60 15.94 16.37
CA VAL A 354 17.27 17.37 16.33
C VAL A 354 17.17 17.76 14.87
N VAL A 355 16.10 18.43 14.48
CA VAL A 355 15.86 18.90 13.12
C VAL A 355 15.64 20.40 13.08
N GLU A 356 16.14 21.05 12.03
CA GLU A 356 15.75 22.40 11.67
C GLU A 356 14.49 22.33 10.81
N LEU A 357 13.51 23.18 11.11
CA LEU A 357 12.27 23.31 10.36
C LEU A 357 12.44 24.41 9.33
N LEU A 358 13.00 24.05 8.17
CA LEU A 358 13.10 24.98 7.05
C LEU A 358 11.71 25.50 6.67
N PRO A 359 11.56 26.80 6.34
CA PRO A 359 10.31 27.33 5.84
C PRO A 359 9.91 26.54 4.58
N GLN A 360 8.66 26.09 4.54
CA GLN A 360 8.13 25.47 3.34
C GLN A 360 8.24 26.47 2.20
N THR A 361 8.70 26.04 1.03
CA THR A 361 8.52 26.81 -0.19
C THR A 361 7.04 26.75 -0.55
N GLU A 362 6.25 27.61 0.08
CA GLU A 362 4.83 27.76 -0.24
C GLU A 362 4.70 27.99 -1.74
N ARG A 363 3.73 27.32 -2.37
CA ARG A 363 3.40 27.57 -3.77
C ARG A 363 2.79 28.97 -3.86
N HIS A 364 3.62 29.96 -4.11
CA HIS A 364 3.19 31.28 -4.51
C HIS A 364 2.47 31.15 -5.86
N ASP A 365 1.15 31.30 -5.87
CA ASP A 365 0.40 31.44 -7.11
C ASP A 365 0.68 32.84 -7.65
N GLU A 366 1.33 32.93 -8.81
CA GLU A 366 1.80 34.20 -9.41
C GLU A 366 0.68 35.23 -9.64
N ARG A 367 -0.59 34.84 -9.53
CA ARG A 367 -1.74 35.74 -9.57
C ARG A 367 -1.81 36.66 -8.34
N LEU A 368 -1.49 36.15 -7.15
CA LEU A 368 -1.52 36.91 -5.89
C LEU A 368 -0.37 37.92 -5.82
N PRO A 369 -0.58 39.13 -5.27
CA PRO A 369 0.49 40.10 -5.09
C PRO A 369 1.41 39.70 -3.93
N GLU A 370 2.72 39.86 -4.09
CA GLU A 370 3.66 39.71 -2.96
C GLU A 370 3.27 40.66 -1.80
N PRO A 371 3.38 40.23 -0.53
CA PRO A 371 3.93 38.96 -0.06
C PRO A 371 2.88 37.83 0.14
N TRP A 372 1.69 37.94 -0.42
CA TRP A 372 0.54 37.09 -0.04
C TRP A 372 0.56 35.69 -0.67
N SER A 373 0.55 34.66 0.18
CA SER A 373 0.15 33.31 -0.24
C SER A 373 -1.33 33.02 0.07
N LEU A 374 -1.89 31.99 -0.57
CA LEU A 374 -3.25 31.53 -0.24
C LEU A 374 -3.34 31.05 1.22
N ALA A 375 -2.24 30.54 1.79
CA ALA A 375 -2.20 30.16 3.20
C ALA A 375 -2.23 31.37 4.14
N ASP A 376 -1.68 32.53 3.74
CA ASP A 376 -1.83 33.79 4.48
C ASP A 376 -3.28 34.28 4.47
N VAL A 377 -3.95 34.18 3.33
CA VAL A 377 -5.39 34.51 3.18
C VAL A 377 -6.25 33.62 4.09
N GLN A 378 -6.04 32.30 4.04
CA GLN A 378 -6.74 31.33 4.90
C GLN A 378 -6.50 31.62 6.39
N ARG A 379 -5.26 31.96 6.76
CA ARG A 379 -4.86 32.25 8.15
C ARG A 379 -5.42 33.57 8.67
N LEU A 380 -5.55 34.58 7.80
CA LEU A 380 -6.06 35.91 8.16
C LEU A 380 -7.59 35.92 8.28
N THR A 381 -8.28 35.32 7.32
CA THR A 381 -9.76 35.26 7.29
C THR A 381 -10.35 34.14 8.15
N GLY A 382 -9.53 33.16 8.54
CA GLY A 382 -9.99 31.95 9.23
C GLY A 382 -10.79 30.98 8.35
N CYS A 383 -10.87 31.22 7.03
CA CYS A 383 -11.57 30.36 6.09
C CYS A 383 -10.61 29.33 5.47
N PRO A 384 -10.66 28.05 5.86
CA PRO A 384 -9.74 27.03 5.33
C PRO A 384 -10.07 26.61 3.89
N GLU A 385 -11.29 26.90 3.42
CA GLU A 385 -11.76 26.60 2.06
C GLU A 385 -11.39 27.70 1.04
N ALA A 386 -10.73 28.78 1.49
CA ALA A 386 -10.37 29.90 0.64
C ALA A 386 -9.53 29.46 -0.57
N ARG A 387 -9.95 29.91 -1.76
CA ARG A 387 -9.40 29.53 -3.07
C ARG A 387 -9.40 30.70 -4.05
N LEU A 388 -8.50 30.66 -5.03
CA LEU A 388 -8.61 31.52 -6.20
C LEU A 388 -9.67 30.96 -7.16
N LEU A 389 -10.47 31.84 -7.77
CA LEU A 389 -11.39 31.43 -8.83
C LEU A 389 -10.63 31.30 -10.15
N ASP A 390 -10.73 30.14 -10.78
CA ASP A 390 -10.08 29.88 -12.08
C ASP A 390 -10.86 30.48 -13.26
N THR A 391 -12.16 30.72 -13.08
CA THR A 391 -13.02 31.47 -14.00
C THR A 391 -13.63 32.64 -13.26
N ILE A 392 -13.49 33.85 -13.82
CA ILE A 392 -14.16 35.05 -13.35
C ILE A 392 -15.20 35.43 -14.41
N GLY A 393 -16.47 35.36 -14.03
CA GLY A 393 -17.61 35.71 -14.87
C GLY A 393 -17.89 37.21 -14.88
N THR A 394 -19.17 37.59 -14.96
CA THR A 394 -19.56 39.00 -14.85
C THR A 394 -19.33 39.51 -13.42
N VAL A 395 -18.39 40.44 -13.25
CA VAL A 395 -18.24 41.18 -11.98
C VAL A 395 -18.95 42.52 -12.11
N THR A 396 -19.75 42.88 -11.10
CA THR A 396 -20.43 44.19 -11.05
C THR A 396 -20.17 44.91 -9.73
N HIS A 397 -20.07 46.23 -9.75
CA HIS A 397 -20.03 47.08 -8.56
C HIS A 397 -21.01 48.23 -8.75
N GLN A 398 -21.95 48.41 -7.81
CA GLN A 398 -23.03 49.40 -7.89
C GLN A 398 -23.86 49.36 -9.19
N GLY A 399 -24.00 48.19 -9.81
CA GLY A 399 -24.72 47.99 -11.07
C GLY A 399 -23.95 48.33 -12.35
N ALA A 400 -22.69 48.79 -12.23
CA ALA A 400 -21.77 48.91 -13.36
C ALA A 400 -20.89 47.65 -13.48
N VAL A 401 -20.52 47.26 -14.70
CA VAL A 401 -19.57 46.15 -14.91
C VAL A 401 -18.17 46.57 -14.47
N LEU A 402 -17.60 45.82 -13.52
CA LEU A 402 -16.23 45.97 -13.07
C LEU A 402 -15.36 44.97 -13.86
N ARG A 403 -14.27 45.44 -14.46
CA ARG A 403 -13.29 44.55 -15.08
C ARG A 403 -12.36 44.04 -14.00
N ALA A 404 -12.45 42.75 -13.68
CA ALA A 404 -11.58 42.08 -12.72
C ALA A 404 -10.56 41.18 -13.42
N ASP A 405 -9.41 40.96 -12.77
CA ASP A 405 -8.36 40.04 -13.24
C ASP A 405 -7.97 38.97 -12.20
N LEU A 406 -8.46 39.10 -10.97
CA LEU A 406 -8.28 38.14 -9.88
C LEU A 406 -9.49 38.16 -8.94
N ALA A 407 -9.94 36.98 -8.51
CA ALA A 407 -10.96 36.85 -7.47
C ALA A 407 -10.60 35.70 -6.51
N ILE A 408 -10.78 35.95 -5.22
CA ILE A 408 -10.57 35.02 -4.12
C ILE A 408 -11.94 34.69 -3.52
N ASP A 409 -12.35 33.43 -3.57
CA ASP A 409 -13.57 32.92 -2.93
C ASP A 409 -13.24 32.45 -1.51
N LEU A 410 -14.00 32.94 -0.53
CA LEU A 410 -13.87 32.70 0.90
C LEU A 410 -15.09 31.96 1.47
N GLY A 411 -15.75 31.12 0.65
CA GLY A 411 -16.96 30.38 1.04
C GLY A 411 -18.23 31.11 0.64
N GLY A 412 -18.26 31.70 -0.56
CA GLY A 412 -19.39 32.46 -1.11
C GLY A 412 -19.24 33.98 -1.01
N ILE A 413 -18.35 34.49 -0.15
CA ILE A 413 -17.91 35.90 -0.17
C ILE A 413 -16.62 35.97 -0.99
N CYS A 414 -16.54 36.93 -1.90
CA CYS A 414 -15.40 37.13 -2.79
C CYS A 414 -14.64 38.44 -2.50
N VAL A 415 -13.32 38.37 -2.62
CA VAL A 415 -12.41 39.53 -2.66
C VAL A 415 -11.81 39.61 -4.07
N VAL A 416 -12.10 40.68 -4.78
CA VAL A 416 -11.88 40.80 -6.23
C VAL A 416 -10.97 41.98 -6.55
N ARG A 417 -9.93 41.79 -7.35
CA ARG A 417 -9.06 42.87 -7.84
C ARG A 417 -9.66 43.49 -9.10
N GLY A 418 -9.97 44.78 -9.03
CA GLY A 418 -10.36 45.59 -10.18
C GLY A 418 -9.16 45.95 -11.06
N ALA A 419 -9.40 46.22 -12.34
CA ALA A 419 -8.38 46.67 -13.28
C ALA A 419 -7.87 48.10 -13.02
N ASP A 420 -8.48 48.82 -12.08
CA ASP A 420 -8.00 50.05 -11.46
C ASP A 420 -6.95 49.81 -10.35
N GLY A 421 -6.83 48.57 -9.88
CA GLY A 421 -5.89 48.14 -8.83
C GLY A 421 -6.48 48.11 -7.43
N ASP A 422 -7.74 48.51 -7.26
CA ASP A 422 -8.46 48.43 -5.99
C ASP A 422 -9.05 47.02 -5.75
N TRP A 423 -9.22 46.67 -4.48
CA TRP A 423 -9.89 45.45 -4.05
C TRP A 423 -11.35 45.73 -3.71
N HIS A 424 -12.23 44.85 -4.18
CA HIS A 424 -13.66 44.93 -3.96
C HIS A 424 -14.16 43.71 -3.21
N LEU A 425 -15.12 43.92 -2.31
CA LEU A 425 -15.80 42.87 -1.58
C LEU A 425 -17.17 42.64 -2.20
N GLY A 426 -17.52 41.37 -2.42
CA GLY A 426 -18.75 40.97 -3.10
C GLY A 426 -19.22 39.58 -2.73
N ASP A 427 -20.38 39.21 -3.24
CA ASP A 427 -20.94 37.86 -3.07
C ASP A 427 -20.84 37.10 -4.40
N LEU A 428 -20.49 35.81 -4.34
CA LEU A 428 -20.51 34.90 -5.48
C LEU A 428 -21.96 34.49 -5.77
N ILE A 429 -22.49 34.90 -6.92
CA ILE A 429 -23.91 34.77 -7.26
C ILE A 429 -24.21 33.50 -8.07
N SER A 430 -23.21 32.95 -8.78
CA SER A 430 -23.38 31.75 -9.60
C SER A 430 -22.10 30.91 -9.70
N ASP A 431 -22.28 29.61 -9.97
CA ASP A 431 -21.18 28.65 -10.23
C ASP A 431 -20.36 29.00 -11.49
N ASP A 432 -20.91 29.84 -12.38
CA ASP A 432 -20.23 30.39 -13.56
C ASP A 432 -19.25 31.54 -13.22
N GLY A 433 -19.12 31.90 -11.94
CA GLY A 433 -18.16 32.89 -11.45
C GLY A 433 -18.67 34.34 -11.50
N GLU A 434 -19.98 34.58 -11.52
CA GLU A 434 -20.53 35.95 -11.45
C GLU A 434 -20.47 36.49 -10.01
N ILE A 435 -19.98 37.73 -9.86
CA ILE A 435 -19.73 38.34 -8.55
C ILE A 435 -20.39 39.71 -8.46
N GLN A 436 -21.18 39.93 -7.41
CA GLN A 436 -21.78 41.23 -7.12
C GLN A 436 -21.03 41.91 -5.99
N CYS A 437 -20.15 42.84 -6.34
CA CYS A 437 -19.40 43.66 -5.39
C CYS A 437 -20.30 44.72 -4.75
N TRP A 438 -20.29 44.77 -3.42
CA TRP A 438 -21.04 45.71 -2.60
C TRP A 438 -20.15 46.80 -1.97
N GLN A 439 -18.83 46.62 -1.92
CA GLN A 439 -17.88 47.61 -1.40
C GLN A 439 -16.57 47.65 -2.19
N ASN A 440 -15.98 48.84 -2.35
CA ASN A 440 -14.54 49.02 -2.64
C ASN A 440 -13.81 49.16 -1.28
N ALA A 441 -12.78 48.34 -1.08
CA ALA A 441 -11.94 48.27 0.11
C ALA A 441 -10.56 48.95 -0.05
N GLY A 442 -10.27 49.51 -1.22
CA GLY A 442 -9.02 50.20 -1.54
C GLY A 442 -7.91 49.28 -2.03
N PRO A 443 -6.67 49.80 -2.20
CA PRO A 443 -5.60 49.11 -2.92
C PRO A 443 -4.86 48.04 -2.11
N ASP A 444 -5.06 47.95 -0.78
CA ASP A 444 -4.37 46.99 0.08
C ASP A 444 -5.21 45.71 0.32
N LEU A 445 -4.71 44.58 -0.18
CA LEU A 445 -5.37 43.27 -0.01
C LEU A 445 -5.53 42.89 1.47
N GLY A 446 -4.59 43.27 2.34
CA GLY A 446 -4.65 42.97 3.76
C GLY A 446 -5.66 43.84 4.52
N GLU A 447 -5.92 45.07 4.06
CA GLU A 447 -7.03 45.88 4.56
C GLU A 447 -8.37 45.27 4.10
N ALA A 448 -8.49 44.92 2.82
CA ALA A 448 -9.68 44.25 2.28
C ALA A 448 -10.03 42.94 3.01
N LEU A 449 -9.03 42.08 3.27
CA LEU A 449 -9.20 40.80 3.97
C LEU A 449 -9.49 40.93 5.48
N ARG A 450 -9.32 42.12 6.09
CA ARG A 450 -9.64 42.38 7.51
C ARG A 450 -11.02 43.01 7.72
N ILE A 451 -11.71 43.37 6.64
CA ILE A 451 -13.10 43.84 6.67
C ILE A 451 -14.06 42.65 6.77
N LEU A 452 -13.59 41.46 6.36
CA LEU A 452 -14.25 40.16 6.47
C LEU A 452 -13.85 39.45 7.77
#